data_AF-A0A817HZI3-F1
#
_entry.id   AF-A0A817HZI3-F1
#
_cell.length_a   1.000
_cell.length_b   1.000
_cell.length_c   1.000
_cell.angle_alpha   90.00
_cell.angle_beta   90.00
_cell.angle_gamma   90.00
#
_symmetry.space_group_name_H-M   'P 1'
#
loop_
_entity.id
_entity.type
_entity.pdbx_description
1 polymer ?
#
loop_
_entity_poly.entity_id
_entity_poly.type
_entity_poly.pdbx_seq_one_letter_code
_entity_poly.pdbx_strand_id
1 'polypeptide(L)'
;MMTDRSSSQLLVASLKRDIQSHINEGANYVWESYRLEPFVHKFSEAIYTFQERVDELISVENSIDLELKSLDTCLYKQQSFQDILGKIQKSVDDLSLRLYSNLAQWVQQLDEQIEKKLAIRLQTAIIMWTNALKQGNNNENNFDEQQKRRRSTFADEDDVLVSSKTNNDQTPTIRTLLHQLRTSNQLLYVAPPMNDAREQLILELYEYEGIITNQKRIQHSRYQLGIESESEYKTTFKSLLNKLPLTSKPLEDAYETIGSLITAADDYVNTWLDFQSLWDLQTDQLYARLGKDITNWMSCLNEMKDARKTFDTQETLKHFGPITIDYNKVQTKVTMKYDSWHKEILSKFGTMLSQDMHEFHAHVSKARTDLESQSLEASTTAEAVGVITYVQALKRKMKNWEKQVSLDL
;
A
#
# COMPACT_ATOMS: atom_id res chain seq x y z
N MET A 1 1.44 -10.63 39.94
CA MET A 1 1.66 -11.36 41.21
C MET A 1 0.86 -10.84 42.39
N MET A 2 0.95 -9.56 42.81
CA MET A 2 0.06 -9.06 43.89
C MET A 2 -1.36 -8.71 43.41
N THR A 3 -1.55 -8.39 42.13
CA THR A 3 -2.86 -8.12 41.52
C THR A 3 -3.68 -9.39 41.25
N ASP A 4 -3.03 -10.49 40.90
CA ASP A 4 -3.69 -11.78 40.59
C ASP A 4 -4.25 -12.44 41.85
N ARG A 5 -3.56 -12.26 42.99
CA ARG A 5 -4.08 -12.70 44.29
C ARG A 5 -5.35 -11.97 44.71
N SER A 6 -5.57 -10.74 44.24
CA SER A 6 -6.79 -9.97 44.51
C SER A 6 -7.99 -10.49 43.71
N SER A 7 -7.76 -10.95 42.48
CA SER A 7 -8.82 -11.43 41.59
C SER A 7 -9.29 -12.83 42.02
N SER A 8 -8.37 -13.72 42.41
CA SER A 8 -8.70 -15.04 42.96
C SER A 8 -9.39 -14.95 44.33
N GLN A 9 -9.14 -13.88 45.11
CA GLN A 9 -9.90 -13.58 46.33
C GLN A 9 -11.38 -13.23 46.07
N LEU A 10 -11.71 -12.66 44.91
CA LEU A 10 -13.10 -12.35 44.54
C LEU A 10 -13.92 -13.62 44.32
N LEU A 11 -13.29 -14.64 43.72
CA LEU A 11 -13.91 -15.95 43.41
C LEU A 11 -14.23 -16.77 44.66
N VAL A 12 -13.36 -16.65 45.67
CA VAL A 12 -13.44 -17.40 46.94
C VAL A 12 -14.20 -16.61 48.03
N ALA A 13 -14.72 -15.43 47.70
CA ALA A 13 -15.33 -14.52 48.68
C ALA A 13 -16.53 -15.12 49.43
N SER A 14 -17.39 -15.92 48.77
CA SER A 14 -18.49 -16.63 49.45
C SER A 14 -17.97 -17.67 50.43
N LEU A 15 -17.07 -18.54 49.98
CA LEU A 15 -16.52 -19.61 50.81
C LEU A 15 -15.74 -19.04 52.01
N LYS A 16 -15.04 -17.91 51.81
CA LYS A 16 -14.39 -17.17 52.89
C LYS A 16 -15.41 -16.60 53.88
N ARG A 17 -16.53 -16.05 53.40
CA ARG A 17 -17.62 -15.56 54.26
C ARG A 17 -18.26 -16.70 55.05
N ASP A 18 -18.42 -17.87 54.44
CA ASP A 18 -19.02 -19.04 55.10
C ASP A 18 -18.11 -19.57 56.21
N ILE A 19 -16.79 -19.64 55.98
CA ILE A 19 -15.81 -19.95 57.05
C ILE A 19 -15.84 -18.89 58.15
N GLN A 20 -15.90 -17.61 57.81
CA GLN A 20 -15.99 -16.52 58.81
C GLN A 20 -17.27 -16.62 59.65
N SER A 21 -18.38 -17.02 59.04
CA SER A 21 -19.64 -17.28 59.75
C SER A 21 -19.48 -18.43 60.74
N HIS A 22 -18.88 -19.56 60.32
CA HIS A 22 -18.60 -20.66 61.22
C HIS A 22 -17.64 -20.29 62.36
N ILE A 23 -16.62 -19.47 62.10
CA ILE A 23 -15.73 -18.97 63.16
C ILE A 23 -16.51 -18.12 64.19
N ASN A 24 -17.43 -17.28 63.72
CA ASN A 24 -18.26 -16.45 64.60
C ASN A 24 -19.26 -17.29 65.41
N GLU A 25 -19.86 -18.32 64.81
CA GLU A 25 -20.68 -19.30 65.52
C GLU A 25 -19.84 -20.06 66.57
N GLY A 26 -18.63 -20.47 66.18
CA GLY A 26 -17.62 -21.14 67.01
C GLY A 26 -17.25 -20.34 68.26
N ALA A 27 -17.08 -19.03 68.11
CA ALA A 27 -16.72 -18.12 69.21
C ALA A 27 -17.77 -18.06 70.33
N ASN A 28 -19.02 -18.45 70.05
CA ASN A 28 -20.12 -18.45 71.03
C ASN A 28 -20.25 -19.78 71.80
N TYR A 29 -19.48 -20.83 71.45
CA TYR A 29 -19.54 -22.12 72.13
C TYR A 29 -18.58 -22.19 73.33
N VAL A 30 -19.05 -22.82 74.41
CA VAL A 30 -18.27 -23.11 75.62
C VAL A 30 -17.79 -24.57 75.59
N TRP A 31 -16.64 -24.87 76.17
CA TRP A 31 -15.97 -26.18 76.17
C TRP A 31 -16.82 -27.36 76.67
N GLU A 32 -17.85 -27.11 77.48
CA GLU A 32 -18.76 -28.12 78.03
C GLU A 32 -20.02 -28.35 77.17
N SER A 33 -20.14 -27.67 76.02
CA SER A 33 -21.31 -27.79 75.16
C SER A 33 -21.33 -29.12 74.39
N TYR A 34 -22.41 -29.88 74.53
CA TYR A 34 -22.67 -31.09 73.74
C TYR A 34 -22.71 -30.85 72.21
N ARG A 35 -22.87 -29.59 71.78
CA ARG A 35 -22.90 -29.21 70.36
C ARG A 35 -21.52 -28.91 69.77
N LEU A 36 -20.47 -28.90 70.58
CA LEU A 36 -19.12 -28.54 70.16
C LEU A 36 -18.52 -29.57 69.19
N GLU A 37 -18.64 -30.87 69.49
CA GLU A 37 -18.08 -31.94 68.67
C GLU A 37 -18.76 -32.04 67.27
N PRO A 38 -20.10 -31.99 67.13
CA PRO A 38 -20.75 -31.86 65.83
C PRO A 38 -20.38 -30.59 65.07
N PHE A 39 -20.13 -29.48 65.77
CA PHE A 39 -19.70 -28.22 65.16
C PHE A 39 -18.26 -28.33 64.61
N VAL A 40 -17.33 -28.90 65.37
CA VAL A 40 -15.94 -29.12 64.92
C VAL A 40 -15.89 -30.00 63.68
N HIS A 41 -16.70 -31.06 63.62
CA HIS A 41 -16.81 -31.89 62.41
C HIS A 41 -17.31 -31.09 61.20
N LYS A 42 -18.40 -30.34 61.34
CA LYS A 42 -18.94 -29.49 60.26
C LYS A 42 -17.95 -28.41 59.82
N PHE A 43 -17.24 -27.80 60.76
CA PHE A 43 -16.23 -26.79 60.45
C PHE A 43 -15.03 -27.40 59.73
N SER A 44 -14.58 -28.58 60.15
CA SER A 44 -13.51 -29.31 59.47
C SER A 44 -13.89 -29.66 58.04
N GLU A 45 -15.11 -30.14 57.80
CA GLU A 45 -15.62 -30.44 56.45
C GLU A 45 -15.69 -29.19 55.56
N ALA A 46 -16.13 -28.06 56.13
CA ALA A 46 -16.13 -26.76 55.43
C ALA A 46 -14.71 -26.27 55.09
N ILE A 47 -13.73 -26.47 55.98
CA ILE A 47 -12.32 -26.14 55.71
C ILE A 47 -11.74 -27.05 54.62
N TYR A 48 -11.98 -28.37 54.68
CA TYR A 48 -11.50 -29.29 53.65
C TYR A 48 -12.08 -28.95 52.28
N THR A 49 -13.38 -28.66 52.22
CA THR A 49 -14.05 -28.22 51.00
C THR A 49 -13.44 -26.91 50.50
N PHE A 50 -13.18 -25.95 51.38
CA PHE A 50 -12.52 -24.69 51.00
C PHE A 50 -11.11 -24.92 50.43
N GLN A 51 -10.31 -25.74 51.10
CA GLN A 51 -8.95 -26.05 50.67
C GLN A 51 -8.95 -26.69 49.28
N GLU A 52 -9.77 -27.72 49.06
CA GLU A 52 -9.90 -28.39 47.77
C GLU A 52 -10.30 -27.40 46.67
N ARG A 53 -11.28 -26.52 46.93
CA ARG A 53 -11.74 -25.50 45.98
C ARG A 53 -10.70 -24.44 45.66
N VAL A 54 -9.84 -24.08 46.62
CA VAL A 54 -8.74 -23.13 46.43
C VAL A 54 -7.60 -23.78 45.63
N ASP A 55 -7.24 -25.02 45.95
CA ASP A 55 -6.20 -25.76 45.23
C ASP A 55 -6.58 -25.99 43.75
N GLU A 56 -7.84 -26.34 43.49
CA GLU A 56 -8.39 -26.42 42.14
C GLU A 56 -8.38 -25.06 41.42
N LEU A 57 -8.79 -23.98 42.09
CA LEU A 57 -8.79 -22.64 41.51
C LEU A 57 -7.38 -22.22 41.09
N ILE A 58 -6.38 -22.48 41.94
CA ILE A 58 -4.98 -22.21 41.62
C ILE A 58 -4.52 -23.03 40.40
N SER A 59 -4.94 -24.29 40.30
CA SER A 59 -4.62 -25.13 39.12
C SER A 59 -5.22 -24.54 37.83
N VAL A 60 -6.48 -24.09 37.87
CA VAL A 60 -7.14 -23.48 36.71
C VAL A 60 -6.51 -22.13 36.36
N GLU A 61 -6.19 -21.30 37.34
CA GLU A 61 -5.51 -20.00 37.15
C GLU A 61 -4.15 -20.20 36.43
N ASN A 62 -3.35 -21.17 36.89
CA ASN A 62 -2.08 -21.51 36.24
C ASN A 62 -2.27 -21.98 34.80
N SER A 63 -3.32 -22.75 34.52
CA SER A 63 -3.65 -23.19 33.15
C SER A 63 -4.03 -22.01 32.26
N ILE A 64 -4.80 -21.05 32.78
CA ILE A 64 -5.20 -19.84 32.05
C ILE A 64 -3.98 -18.95 31.79
N ASP A 65 -3.10 -18.76 32.77
CA ASP A 65 -1.85 -18.02 32.62
C ASP A 65 -0.93 -18.61 31.55
N LEU A 66 -0.89 -19.95 31.44
CA LEU A 66 -0.13 -20.62 30.39
C LEU A 66 -0.70 -20.30 29.00
N GLU A 67 -2.01 -20.43 28.82
CA GLU A 67 -2.67 -20.12 27.54
C GLU A 67 -2.59 -18.61 27.21
N LEU A 68 -2.64 -17.72 28.20
CA LEU A 68 -2.40 -16.29 28.04
C LEU A 68 -0.97 -15.98 27.56
N LYS A 69 0.03 -16.73 28.02
CA LYS A 69 1.41 -16.62 27.50
C LYS A 69 1.52 -17.19 26.08
N SER A 70 0.81 -18.27 25.78
CA SER A 70 0.74 -18.81 24.41
C SER A 70 0.12 -17.82 23.42
N LEU A 71 -0.80 -16.95 23.87
CA LEU A 71 -1.38 -15.88 23.06
C LEU A 71 -0.32 -14.86 22.57
N ASP A 72 0.74 -14.64 23.34
CA ASP A 72 1.82 -13.72 22.98
C ASP A 72 2.67 -14.24 21.82
N THR A 73 2.85 -15.57 21.69
CA THR A 73 3.80 -16.19 20.74
C THR A 73 3.14 -16.98 19.61
N CYS A 74 1.82 -17.08 19.59
CA CYS A 74 1.10 -17.88 18.59
C CYS A 74 1.30 -17.43 17.14
N LEU A 75 0.92 -18.28 16.17
CA LEU A 75 0.89 -17.87 14.76
C LEU A 75 -0.27 -16.91 14.52
N TYR A 76 -0.07 -15.91 13.66
CA TYR A 76 -1.10 -14.93 13.29
C TYR A 76 -2.13 -15.55 12.33
N LYS A 77 -2.95 -16.46 12.84
CA LYS A 77 -4.03 -17.15 12.12
C LYS A 77 -5.29 -17.17 12.97
N GLN A 78 -6.43 -16.99 12.33
CA GLN A 78 -7.73 -16.93 13.02
C GLN A 78 -7.99 -18.18 13.87
N GLN A 79 -7.67 -19.37 13.35
CA GLN A 79 -7.86 -20.65 14.04
C GLN A 79 -7.01 -20.76 15.30
N SER A 80 -5.73 -20.36 15.24
CA SER A 80 -4.83 -20.43 16.40
C SER A 80 -5.33 -19.55 17.56
N PHE A 81 -5.84 -18.36 17.26
CA PHE A 81 -6.48 -17.51 18.27
C PHE A 81 -7.77 -18.12 18.81
N GLN A 82 -8.62 -18.68 17.94
CA GLN A 82 -9.86 -19.34 18.36
C GLN A 82 -9.62 -20.56 19.26
N ASP A 83 -8.60 -21.36 18.97
CA ASP A 83 -8.25 -22.53 19.76
C ASP A 83 -7.80 -22.15 21.18
N ILE A 84 -6.92 -21.15 21.28
CA ILE A 84 -6.42 -20.64 22.58
C ILE A 84 -7.57 -20.02 23.38
N LEU A 85 -8.36 -19.13 22.77
CA LEU A 85 -9.53 -18.52 23.42
C LEU A 85 -10.56 -19.57 23.81
N GLY A 86 -10.75 -20.60 22.97
CA GLY A 86 -11.63 -21.73 23.24
C GLY A 86 -11.20 -22.56 24.45
N LYS A 87 -9.90 -22.77 24.65
CA LYS A 87 -9.37 -23.41 25.85
C LYS A 87 -9.56 -22.56 27.10
N ILE A 88 -9.25 -21.26 27.03
CA ILE A 88 -9.46 -20.35 28.16
C ILE A 88 -10.95 -20.34 28.53
N GLN A 89 -11.83 -20.27 27.54
CA GLN A 89 -13.27 -20.31 27.76
C GLN A 89 -13.74 -21.65 28.38
N LYS A 90 -13.15 -22.80 28.01
CA LYS A 90 -13.44 -24.08 28.69
C LYS A 90 -13.05 -24.03 30.17
N SER A 91 -11.87 -23.51 30.48
CA SER A 91 -11.44 -23.31 31.87
C SER A 91 -12.38 -22.39 32.65
N VAL A 92 -12.90 -21.33 32.01
CA VAL A 92 -13.89 -20.42 32.60
C VAL A 92 -15.25 -21.10 32.79
N ASP A 93 -15.70 -21.92 31.83
CA ASP A 93 -16.92 -22.70 31.95
C ASP A 93 -16.84 -23.71 33.10
N ASP A 94 -15.70 -24.39 33.26
CA ASP A 94 -15.46 -25.33 34.37
C ASP A 94 -15.54 -24.63 35.74
N LEU A 95 -15.07 -23.37 35.82
CA LEU A 95 -15.27 -22.53 37.01
C LEU A 95 -16.75 -22.14 37.20
N SER A 96 -17.48 -21.83 36.11
CA SER A 96 -18.90 -21.47 36.19
C SER A 96 -19.79 -22.59 36.73
N LEU A 97 -19.47 -23.85 36.41
CA LEU A 97 -20.20 -25.03 36.90
C LEU A 97 -20.05 -25.22 38.42
N ARG A 98 -19.01 -24.65 39.03
CA ARG A 98 -18.68 -24.81 40.45
C ARG A 98 -19.22 -23.68 41.34
N LEU A 99 -20.02 -22.76 40.80
CA LEU A 99 -20.73 -21.69 41.53
C LEU A 99 -19.82 -20.77 42.36
N TYR A 100 -18.62 -20.44 41.85
CA TYR A 100 -17.78 -19.40 42.47
C TYR A 100 -18.50 -18.03 42.47
N SER A 101 -18.30 -17.25 43.52
CA SER A 101 -18.90 -15.91 43.61
C SER A 101 -18.14 -14.90 42.76
N ASN A 102 -18.82 -13.85 42.27
CA ASN A 102 -18.20 -12.76 41.52
C ASN A 102 -17.45 -13.18 40.23
N LEU A 103 -17.79 -14.33 39.65
CA LEU A 103 -17.19 -14.81 38.40
C LEU A 103 -17.28 -13.77 37.28
N ALA A 104 -18.39 -13.02 37.20
CA ALA A 104 -18.58 -11.98 36.19
C ALA A 104 -17.50 -10.88 36.26
N GLN A 105 -17.16 -10.41 37.47
CA GLN A 105 -16.13 -9.38 37.66
C GLN A 105 -14.73 -9.93 37.37
N TRP A 106 -14.46 -11.18 37.73
CA TRP A 106 -13.19 -11.83 37.43
C TRP A 106 -13.00 -12.08 35.93
N VAL A 107 -14.04 -12.57 35.24
CA VAL A 107 -14.02 -12.75 33.79
C VAL A 107 -13.85 -11.41 33.08
N GLN A 108 -14.42 -10.32 33.58
CA GLN A 108 -14.17 -8.97 33.05
C GLN A 108 -12.70 -8.57 33.17
N GLN A 109 -12.04 -8.86 34.29
CA GLN A 109 -10.60 -8.59 34.46
C GLN A 109 -9.75 -9.46 33.53
N LEU A 110 -10.10 -10.73 33.37
CA LEU A 110 -9.44 -11.65 32.43
C LEU A 110 -9.60 -11.16 30.98
N ASP A 111 -10.80 -10.74 30.60
CA ASP A 111 -11.09 -10.19 29.27
C ASP A 111 -10.29 -8.91 29.01
N GLU A 112 -10.12 -8.03 30.02
CA GLU A 112 -9.27 -6.84 29.91
C GLU A 112 -7.79 -7.21 29.70
N GLN A 113 -7.30 -8.27 30.34
CA GLN A 113 -5.93 -8.76 30.13
C GLN A 113 -5.74 -9.33 28.72
N ILE A 114 -6.71 -10.10 28.23
CA ILE A 114 -6.70 -10.63 26.85
C ILE A 114 -6.74 -9.49 25.84
N GLU A 115 -7.61 -8.50 26.07
CA GLU A 115 -7.72 -7.28 25.26
C GLU A 115 -6.38 -6.55 25.15
N LYS A 116 -5.65 -6.38 26.26
CA LYS A 116 -4.31 -5.77 26.24
C LYS A 116 -3.29 -6.58 25.44
N LYS A 117 -3.30 -7.91 25.53
CA LYS A 117 -2.40 -8.78 24.77
C LYS A 117 -2.72 -8.76 23.27
N LEU A 118 -3.99 -8.93 22.92
CA LEU A 118 -4.46 -8.88 21.53
C LEU A 118 -4.18 -7.52 20.89
N ALA A 119 -4.29 -6.43 21.65
CA ALA A 119 -3.92 -5.09 21.19
C ALA A 119 -2.45 -4.97 20.75
N ILE A 120 -1.51 -5.45 21.58
CA ILE A 120 -0.07 -5.43 21.27
C ILE A 120 0.23 -6.28 20.02
N ARG A 121 -0.46 -7.41 19.91
CA ARG A 121 -0.31 -8.34 18.77
C ARG A 121 -0.86 -7.72 17.49
N LEU A 122 -2.02 -7.07 17.54
CA LEU A 122 -2.58 -6.32 16.42
C LEU A 122 -1.64 -5.19 15.96
N GLN A 123 -1.06 -4.45 16.91
CA GLN A 123 -0.11 -3.39 16.60
C GLN A 123 1.12 -3.93 15.85
N THR A 124 1.69 -5.02 16.35
CA THR A 124 2.86 -5.68 15.73
C THR A 124 2.50 -6.21 14.35
N ALA A 125 1.30 -6.78 14.19
CA ALA A 125 0.80 -7.26 12.92
C ALA A 125 0.68 -6.12 11.89
N ILE A 126 0.08 -4.99 12.24
CA ILE A 126 -0.03 -3.82 11.34
C ILE A 126 1.37 -3.34 10.92
N ILE A 127 2.32 -3.24 11.86
CA ILE A 127 3.71 -2.86 11.55
C ILE A 127 4.36 -3.86 10.58
N MET A 128 4.17 -5.17 10.81
CA MET A 128 4.68 -6.21 9.92
C MET A 128 4.07 -6.12 8.51
N TRP A 129 2.78 -5.83 8.42
CA TRP A 129 2.09 -5.64 7.15
C TRP A 129 2.60 -4.41 6.39
N THR A 130 2.72 -3.26 7.08
CA THR A 130 3.28 -2.03 6.50
C THR A 130 4.72 -2.24 6.03
N ASN A 131 5.53 -2.98 6.80
CA ASN A 131 6.90 -3.32 6.40
C ASN A 131 6.94 -4.26 5.19
N ALA A 132 6.02 -5.23 5.09
CA ALA A 132 5.90 -6.09 3.92
C ALA A 132 5.54 -5.28 2.65
N LEU A 133 4.66 -4.28 2.79
CA LEU A 133 4.32 -3.34 1.71
C LEU A 133 5.54 -2.51 1.26
N LYS A 134 6.30 -1.96 2.22
CA LYS A 134 7.54 -1.20 1.96
C LYS A 134 8.63 -2.07 1.31
N GLN A 135 8.78 -3.32 1.73
CA GLN A 135 9.74 -4.27 1.15
C GLN A 135 9.33 -4.72 -0.25
N GLY A 136 8.02 -4.89 -0.51
CA GLY A 136 7.50 -5.10 -1.85
C GLY A 136 7.93 -3.99 -2.80
N ASN A 137 7.88 -2.74 -2.35
CA ASN A 137 8.27 -1.56 -3.14
C ASN A 137 9.76 -1.55 -3.51
N ASN A 138 10.64 -2.09 -2.66
CA ASN A 138 12.09 -2.11 -2.90
C ASN A 138 12.56 -3.32 -3.73
N ASN A 139 11.71 -4.33 -3.91
CA ASN A 139 12.04 -5.59 -4.59
C ASN A 139 11.79 -5.55 -6.10
N GLU A 140 11.88 -4.39 -6.75
CA GLU A 140 11.92 -4.26 -8.22
C GLU A 140 13.00 -5.20 -8.85
N ASN A 141 14.07 -5.51 -8.12
CA ASN A 141 15.21 -6.30 -8.61
C ASN A 141 15.09 -7.84 -8.46
N ASN A 142 14.11 -8.38 -7.72
CA ASN A 142 14.05 -9.82 -7.41
C ASN A 142 13.12 -10.65 -8.29
N PHE A 143 12.27 -10.02 -9.11
CA PHE A 143 11.36 -10.74 -10.00
C PHE A 143 12.07 -11.34 -11.22
N ASP A 144 13.16 -10.72 -11.69
CA ASP A 144 14.00 -11.20 -12.78
C ASP A 144 14.77 -12.50 -12.43
N GLU A 145 15.12 -12.70 -11.15
CA GLU A 145 15.78 -13.94 -10.71
C GLU A 145 14.83 -15.13 -10.65
N GLN A 146 13.54 -14.92 -10.32
CA GLN A 146 12.56 -16.02 -10.27
C GLN A 146 12.16 -16.51 -11.67
N GLN A 147 12.12 -15.63 -12.69
CA GLN A 147 11.90 -16.06 -14.08
C GLN A 147 13.13 -16.74 -14.70
N LYS A 148 14.36 -16.31 -14.38
CA LYS A 148 15.59 -16.99 -14.84
C LYS A 148 15.70 -18.42 -14.28
N ARG A 149 15.34 -18.65 -13.01
CA ARG A 149 15.40 -19.99 -12.40
C ARG A 149 14.42 -21.00 -13.01
N ARG A 150 13.30 -20.56 -13.60
CA ARG A 150 12.34 -21.45 -14.28
C ARG A 150 12.78 -21.90 -15.67
N ARG A 151 13.80 -21.26 -16.25
CA ARG A 151 14.27 -21.55 -17.63
C ARG A 151 15.53 -22.43 -17.69
N SER A 152 16.16 -22.73 -16.55
CA SER A 152 17.48 -23.39 -16.48
C SER A 152 17.52 -24.66 -15.64
N THR A 153 16.44 -25.45 -15.57
CA THR A 153 16.46 -26.77 -14.91
C THR A 153 16.19 -27.88 -15.92
N PHE A 154 17.19 -28.18 -16.73
CA PHE A 154 17.44 -29.49 -17.33
C PHE A 154 18.90 -29.84 -17.07
N ALA A 155 19.23 -30.20 -15.82
CA ALA A 155 20.37 -31.04 -15.45
C ALA A 155 20.46 -31.10 -13.92
N ASP A 156 20.54 -32.34 -13.43
CA ASP A 156 21.06 -32.80 -12.15
C ASP A 156 20.23 -32.51 -10.89
N GLU A 157 19.43 -33.53 -10.57
CA GLU A 157 18.98 -33.89 -9.22
C GLU A 157 20.21 -34.21 -8.35
N ASP A 158 20.25 -33.64 -7.14
CA ASP A 158 21.12 -33.94 -5.99
C ASP A 158 22.02 -32.77 -5.57
N ASP A 159 21.40 -31.66 -5.15
CA ASP A 159 21.75 -31.00 -3.89
C ASP A 159 20.77 -29.84 -3.62
N VAL A 160 20.72 -29.39 -2.36
CA VAL A 160 20.04 -28.17 -1.88
C VAL A 160 18.55 -28.30 -1.49
N LEU A 161 18.29 -28.75 -0.25
CA LEU A 161 17.15 -28.27 0.55
C LEU A 161 17.50 -28.19 2.06
N VAL A 162 18.51 -27.39 2.41
CA VAL A 162 18.66 -26.86 3.79
C VAL A 162 19.06 -25.38 3.72
N SER A 163 18.10 -24.54 3.31
CA SER A 163 18.15 -23.10 3.57
C SER A 163 16.89 -22.68 4.34
N SER A 164 17.08 -22.44 5.64
CA SER A 164 16.31 -21.52 6.49
C SER A 164 14.78 -21.53 6.36
N LYS A 165 14.12 -22.49 7.02
CA LYS A 165 12.66 -22.53 7.24
C LYS A 165 12.16 -21.76 8.47
N THR A 166 12.89 -20.78 9.01
CA THR A 166 12.60 -20.29 10.39
C THR A 166 12.13 -18.86 10.57
N ASN A 167 11.91 -18.03 9.54
CA ASN A 167 11.35 -16.68 9.75
C ASN A 167 10.37 -16.15 8.68
N ASN A 168 10.12 -16.88 7.59
CA ASN A 168 9.30 -16.37 6.46
C ASN A 168 7.79 -16.69 6.55
N ASP A 169 7.33 -17.35 7.62
CA ASP A 169 5.93 -17.79 7.75
C ASP A 169 5.02 -16.76 8.44
N GLN A 170 5.57 -15.58 8.79
CA GLN A 170 4.85 -14.48 9.45
C GLN A 170 4.74 -13.21 8.60
N THR A 171 5.34 -13.16 7.41
CA THR A 171 5.21 -12.01 6.52
C THR A 171 3.95 -12.17 5.67
N PRO A 172 2.98 -11.24 5.73
CA PRO A 172 1.78 -11.31 4.91
C PRO A 172 2.16 -11.23 3.43
N THR A 173 1.69 -12.20 2.65
CA THR A 173 1.87 -12.21 1.19
C THR A 173 0.80 -11.33 0.57
N ILE A 174 1.16 -10.09 0.25
CA ILE A 174 0.27 -9.12 -0.38
C ILE A 174 -0.04 -9.57 -1.80
N ARG A 175 -1.32 -9.55 -2.21
CA ARG A 175 -1.71 -9.98 -3.55
C ARG A 175 -1.20 -8.99 -4.60
N THR A 176 -0.63 -9.53 -5.68
CA THR A 176 -0.20 -8.70 -6.82
C THR A 176 -1.42 -8.23 -7.61
N LEU A 177 -1.58 -6.92 -7.77
CA LEU A 177 -2.71 -6.28 -8.44
C LEU A 177 -2.30 -5.82 -9.85
N LEU A 178 -2.78 -6.53 -10.86
CA LEU A 178 -2.47 -6.23 -12.26
C LEU A 178 -3.40 -5.16 -12.84
N HIS A 179 -2.82 -4.04 -13.23
CA HIS A 179 -3.48 -2.92 -13.88
C HIS A 179 -3.00 -2.82 -15.33
N GLN A 180 -3.93 -2.77 -16.28
CA GLN A 180 -3.58 -2.69 -17.70
C GLN A 180 -3.96 -1.30 -18.24
N LEU A 181 -2.98 -0.62 -18.83
CA LEU A 181 -3.23 0.56 -19.66
C LEU A 181 -3.86 0.11 -20.97
N ARG A 182 -5.05 0.62 -21.26
CA ARG A 182 -5.84 0.30 -22.45
C ARG A 182 -6.20 1.57 -23.21
N THR A 183 -6.45 1.37 -24.50
CA THR A 183 -6.93 2.40 -25.42
C THR A 183 -8.22 1.91 -26.06
N SER A 184 -9.33 2.59 -25.79
CA SER A 184 -10.64 2.35 -26.41
C SER A 184 -11.16 3.66 -26.99
N ASN A 185 -11.65 3.65 -28.23
CA ASN A 185 -12.18 4.85 -28.90
C ASN A 185 -11.26 6.08 -28.83
N GLN A 186 -9.96 5.88 -29.00
CA GLN A 186 -8.92 6.93 -28.90
C GLN A 186 -8.75 7.54 -27.49
N LEU A 187 -9.37 6.97 -26.46
CA LEU A 187 -9.18 7.36 -25.05
C LEU A 187 -8.24 6.37 -24.35
N LEU A 188 -7.18 6.89 -23.74
CA LEU A 188 -6.30 6.18 -22.81
C LEU A 188 -6.97 6.08 -21.43
N TYR A 189 -7.06 4.87 -20.89
CA TYR A 189 -7.55 4.64 -19.53
C TYR A 189 -6.92 3.38 -18.93
N VAL A 190 -6.91 3.31 -17.60
CA VAL A 190 -6.41 2.14 -16.86
C VAL A 190 -7.58 1.25 -16.46
N ALA A 191 -7.44 -0.06 -16.66
CA ALA A 191 -8.41 -1.07 -16.26
C ALA A 191 -7.72 -2.20 -15.49
N PRO A 192 -8.14 -2.51 -14.25
CA PRO A 192 -9.04 -1.75 -13.36
C PRO A 192 -8.54 -0.31 -13.06
N PRO A 193 -9.38 0.63 -12.58
CA PRO A 193 -8.91 1.97 -12.21
C PRO A 193 -7.98 1.92 -10.98
N MET A 194 -7.10 2.91 -10.81
CA MET A 194 -6.17 2.95 -9.67
C MET A 194 -6.89 2.97 -8.30
N ASN A 195 -8.13 3.47 -8.26
CA ASN A 195 -8.98 3.41 -7.08
C ASN A 195 -9.35 1.98 -6.66
N ASP A 196 -9.43 1.04 -7.60
CA ASP A 196 -9.64 -0.38 -7.29
C ASP A 196 -8.41 -0.95 -6.58
N ALA A 197 -7.19 -0.55 -6.99
CA ALA A 197 -5.96 -0.88 -6.27
C ALA A 197 -6.03 -0.44 -4.80
N ARG A 198 -6.50 0.80 -4.58
CA ARG A 198 -6.68 1.36 -3.25
C ARG A 198 -7.66 0.55 -2.42
N GLU A 199 -8.82 0.23 -2.99
CA GLU A 199 -9.85 -0.56 -2.32
C GLU A 199 -9.33 -1.94 -1.94
N GLN A 200 -8.68 -2.65 -2.86
CA GLN A 200 -8.13 -3.99 -2.60
C GLN A 200 -7.07 -3.99 -1.50
N LEU A 201 -6.14 -3.02 -1.50
CA LEU A 201 -5.12 -2.91 -0.45
C LEU A 201 -5.73 -2.61 0.93
N ILE A 202 -6.75 -1.76 0.98
CA ILE A 202 -7.47 -1.44 2.21
C ILE A 202 -8.27 -2.65 2.70
N LEU A 203 -8.93 -3.38 1.80
CA LEU A 203 -9.65 -4.62 2.15
C LEU A 203 -8.71 -5.68 2.69
N GLU A 204 -7.54 -5.86 2.09
CA GLU A 204 -6.53 -6.81 2.58
C GLU A 204 -6.00 -6.42 3.97
N LEU A 205 -5.79 -5.13 4.23
CA LEU A 205 -5.48 -4.63 5.57
C LEU A 205 -6.62 -4.95 6.56
N TYR A 206 -7.88 -4.70 6.18
CA TYR A 206 -9.03 -5.01 7.03
C TYR A 206 -9.22 -6.51 7.28
N GLU A 207 -8.95 -7.37 6.30
CA GLU A 207 -8.96 -8.83 6.50
C GLU A 207 -7.89 -9.23 7.52
N TYR A 208 -6.70 -8.63 7.41
CA TYR A 208 -5.58 -8.88 8.32
C TYR A 208 -5.85 -8.39 9.74
N GLU A 209 -6.46 -7.21 9.92
CA GLU A 209 -6.96 -6.73 11.22
C GLU A 209 -8.15 -7.57 11.73
N GLY A 210 -8.97 -8.04 10.79
CA GLY A 210 -10.14 -8.90 10.99
C GLY A 210 -9.81 -10.20 11.72
N ILE A 211 -8.59 -10.72 11.55
CA ILE A 211 -8.13 -11.95 12.20
C ILE A 211 -8.20 -11.84 13.74
N ILE A 212 -7.89 -10.68 14.32
CA ILE A 212 -7.98 -10.43 15.77
C ILE A 212 -9.32 -9.80 16.14
N THR A 213 -9.77 -8.80 15.38
CA THR A 213 -10.96 -8.02 15.75
C THR A 213 -12.27 -8.81 15.64
N ASN A 214 -12.32 -9.89 14.84
CA ASN A 214 -13.47 -10.78 14.73
C ASN A 214 -13.47 -11.95 15.75
N GLN A 215 -12.51 -11.98 16.67
CA GLN A 215 -12.47 -13.01 17.70
C GLN A 215 -13.58 -12.81 18.74
N LYS A 216 -14.14 -13.92 19.24
CA LYS A 216 -15.19 -13.90 20.26
C LYS A 216 -14.60 -13.59 21.64
N ARG A 217 -15.26 -12.69 22.37
CA ARG A 217 -14.94 -12.33 23.76
C ARG A 217 -15.28 -13.49 24.69
N ILE A 218 -14.62 -13.52 25.85
CA ILE A 218 -14.88 -14.52 26.88
C ILE A 218 -16.18 -14.16 27.62
N GLN A 219 -17.05 -15.14 27.82
CA GLN A 219 -18.34 -14.96 28.50
C GLN A 219 -18.40 -15.79 29.79
N HIS A 220 -18.95 -15.22 30.86
CA HIS A 220 -19.11 -15.93 32.13
C HIS A 220 -20.40 -16.75 32.23
N SER A 221 -21.36 -16.58 31.31
CA SER A 221 -22.72 -17.14 31.41
C SER A 221 -23.25 -17.71 30.08
N ARG A 222 -22.52 -18.66 29.47
CA ARG A 222 -23.00 -19.33 28.24
C ARG A 222 -24.23 -20.23 28.45
N TYR A 223 -24.43 -20.73 29.67
CA TYR A 223 -25.54 -21.65 30.02
C TYR A 223 -26.77 -20.94 30.60
N GLN A 224 -26.66 -19.64 30.88
CA GLN A 224 -27.78 -18.83 31.34
C GLN A 224 -28.49 -18.29 30.10
N LEU A 225 -29.50 -19.04 29.65
CA LEU A 225 -30.33 -18.75 28.47
C LEU A 225 -31.02 -17.39 28.60
N GLY A 226 -30.32 -16.31 28.23
CA GLY A 226 -30.87 -14.99 27.97
C GLY A 226 -30.95 -14.76 26.47
N ILE A 227 -32.17 -14.70 25.93
CA ILE A 227 -32.47 -14.29 24.55
C ILE A 227 -32.36 -12.76 24.46
N GLU A 228 -31.21 -12.21 24.85
CA GLU A 228 -30.89 -10.82 24.60
C GLU A 228 -29.79 -10.81 23.55
N SER A 229 -30.12 -10.32 22.37
CA SER A 229 -29.18 -10.06 21.29
C SER A 229 -28.21 -8.97 21.77
N GLU A 230 -27.20 -9.36 22.56
CA GLU A 230 -26.10 -8.47 22.91
C GLU A 230 -25.46 -7.95 21.63
N SER A 231 -25.26 -6.64 21.54
CA SER A 231 -24.67 -6.00 20.38
C SER A 231 -23.31 -6.60 20.04
N GLU A 232 -22.99 -6.77 18.76
CA GLU A 232 -21.71 -7.38 18.30
C GLU A 232 -20.45 -6.73 18.90
N TYR A 233 -20.55 -5.48 19.33
CA TYR A 233 -19.49 -4.72 20.00
C TYR A 233 -19.19 -5.23 21.42
N LYS A 234 -20.11 -5.95 22.06
CA LYS A 234 -19.93 -6.61 23.36
C LYS A 234 -19.41 -8.05 23.19
N THR A 235 -19.76 -8.71 22.08
CA THR A 235 -19.42 -10.13 21.86
C THR A 235 -18.05 -10.32 21.20
N THR A 236 -17.48 -9.27 20.61
CA THR A 236 -16.31 -9.37 19.74
C THR A 236 -15.27 -8.30 20.11
N PHE A 237 -13.99 -8.56 19.80
CA PHE A 237 -12.88 -7.64 20.05
C PHE A 237 -12.83 -6.41 19.10
N LYS A 238 -13.93 -6.05 18.41
CA LYS A 238 -14.01 -4.86 17.52
C LYS A 238 -13.73 -3.55 18.27
N SER A 239 -14.05 -3.47 19.56
CA SER A 239 -13.77 -2.28 20.38
C SER A 239 -12.28 -2.00 20.61
N LEU A 240 -11.39 -2.95 20.29
CA LEU A 240 -9.94 -2.75 20.36
C LEU A 240 -9.51 -1.54 19.53
N LEU A 241 -10.10 -1.37 18.35
CA LEU A 241 -9.78 -0.26 17.44
C LEU A 241 -10.06 1.12 18.08
N ASN A 242 -11.12 1.22 18.91
CA ASN A 242 -11.53 2.49 19.52
C ASN A 242 -10.80 2.81 20.84
N LYS A 243 -10.24 1.80 21.53
CA LYS A 243 -9.63 1.96 22.85
C LYS A 243 -8.10 2.06 22.81
N LEU A 244 -7.48 1.96 21.64
CA LEU A 244 -6.04 1.88 21.51
C LEU A 244 -5.43 3.18 20.98
N PRO A 245 -4.95 4.08 21.85
CA PRO A 245 -4.08 5.19 21.44
C PRO A 245 -2.73 4.69 20.86
N LEU A 246 -2.34 3.44 21.14
CA LEU A 246 -1.13 2.81 20.62
C LEU A 246 -1.20 2.44 19.13
N THR A 247 -2.41 2.21 18.60
CA THR A 247 -2.63 1.76 17.22
C THR A 247 -2.80 2.92 16.22
N SER A 248 -3.05 4.14 16.70
CA SER A 248 -3.21 5.31 15.81
C SER A 248 -1.98 5.55 14.93
N LYS A 249 -0.76 5.48 15.49
CA LYS A 249 0.45 5.75 14.70
C LYS A 249 0.77 4.65 13.68
N PRO A 250 0.72 3.35 14.03
CA PRO A 250 0.95 2.29 13.04
C PRO A 250 -0.11 2.21 11.95
N LEU A 251 -1.37 2.49 12.29
CA LEU A 251 -2.47 2.52 11.33
C LEU A 251 -2.34 3.71 10.38
N GLU A 252 -2.01 4.89 10.91
CA GLU A 252 -1.72 6.09 10.10
C GLU A 252 -0.54 5.84 9.15
N ASP A 253 0.58 5.27 9.63
CA ASP A 253 1.71 4.88 8.78
C ASP A 253 1.31 3.85 7.71
N ALA A 254 0.42 2.89 8.03
CA ALA A 254 -0.10 1.95 7.04
C ALA A 254 -0.89 2.66 5.93
N TYR A 255 -1.83 3.54 6.28
CA TYR A 255 -2.62 4.30 5.31
C TYR A 255 -1.76 5.31 4.52
N GLU A 256 -0.76 5.94 5.15
CA GLU A 256 0.19 6.85 4.48
C GLU A 256 1.07 6.09 3.49
N THR A 257 1.52 4.88 3.85
CA THR A 257 2.29 4.01 2.95
C THR A 257 1.43 3.54 1.77
N ILE A 258 0.18 3.14 2.00
CA ILE A 258 -0.77 2.82 0.91
C ILE A 258 -0.99 4.04 0.02
N GLY A 259 -1.23 5.21 0.62
CA GLY A 259 -1.46 6.47 -0.09
C GLY A 259 -0.29 6.86 -0.98
N SER A 260 0.93 6.87 -0.43
CA SER A 260 2.15 7.20 -1.18
C SER A 260 2.43 6.22 -2.32
N LEU A 261 2.17 4.92 -2.12
CA LEU A 261 2.28 3.91 -3.17
C LEU A 261 1.30 4.18 -4.33
N ILE A 262 0.04 4.48 -4.00
CA ILE A 262 -0.99 4.80 -5.00
C ILE A 262 -0.65 6.09 -5.72
N THR A 263 -0.21 7.14 -5.02
CA THR A 263 0.18 8.40 -5.64
C THR A 263 1.34 8.19 -6.61
N ALA A 264 2.37 7.41 -6.23
CA ALA A 264 3.48 7.10 -7.13
C ALA A 264 3.04 6.33 -8.38
N ALA A 265 2.11 5.38 -8.22
CA ALA A 265 1.53 4.63 -9.34
C ALA A 265 0.63 5.51 -10.22
N ASP A 266 -0.15 6.41 -9.62
CA ASP A 266 -1.05 7.35 -10.32
C ASP A 266 -0.25 8.41 -11.07
N ASP A 267 0.79 9.00 -10.47
CA ASP A 267 1.71 9.92 -11.14
C ASP A 267 2.32 9.28 -12.38
N TYR A 268 2.73 8.01 -12.29
CA TYR A 268 3.22 7.27 -13.44
C TYR A 268 2.14 7.05 -14.51
N VAL A 269 0.94 6.67 -14.12
CA VAL A 269 -0.20 6.55 -15.06
C VAL A 269 -0.50 7.90 -15.71
N ASN A 270 -0.44 9.01 -14.96
CA ASN A 270 -0.70 10.35 -15.47
C ASN A 270 0.31 10.73 -16.54
N THR A 271 1.60 10.36 -16.41
CA THR A 271 2.57 10.57 -17.51
C THR A 271 2.16 9.86 -18.81
N TRP A 272 1.49 8.71 -18.72
CA TRP A 272 0.95 8.02 -19.90
C TRP A 272 -0.35 8.64 -20.40
N LEU A 273 -1.20 9.15 -19.50
CA LEU A 273 -2.42 9.87 -19.86
C LEU A 273 -2.12 11.22 -20.51
N ASP A 274 -1.00 11.87 -20.19
CA ASP A 274 -0.57 13.11 -20.86
C ASP A 274 -0.36 12.91 -22.36
N PHE A 275 0.03 11.70 -22.79
CA PHE A 275 0.11 11.35 -24.20
C PHE A 275 -1.25 11.33 -24.90
N GLN A 276 -2.37 11.37 -24.18
CA GLN A 276 -3.71 11.57 -24.77
C GLN A 276 -3.75 12.84 -25.63
N SER A 277 -3.00 13.88 -25.25
CA SER A 277 -2.88 15.11 -26.03
C SER A 277 -2.38 14.89 -27.47
N LEU A 278 -1.64 13.81 -27.74
CA LEU A 278 -1.20 13.45 -29.09
C LEU A 278 -2.36 13.04 -30.01
N TRP A 279 -3.45 12.52 -29.44
CA TRP A 279 -4.66 12.17 -30.19
C TRP A 279 -5.58 13.37 -30.39
N ASP A 280 -5.60 14.31 -29.44
CA ASP A 280 -6.45 15.51 -29.50
C ASP A 280 -5.80 16.67 -30.28
N LEU A 281 -4.50 16.57 -30.58
CA LEU A 281 -3.76 17.57 -31.35
C LEU A 281 -4.33 17.71 -32.76
N GLN A 282 -4.67 18.93 -33.16
CA GLN A 282 -5.06 19.25 -34.54
C GLN A 282 -3.87 19.84 -35.30
N THR A 283 -3.61 19.31 -36.50
CA THR A 283 -2.51 19.72 -37.39
C THR A 283 -2.54 21.21 -37.69
N ASP A 284 -3.73 21.76 -37.93
CA ASP A 284 -3.92 23.16 -38.32
C ASP A 284 -3.57 24.13 -37.18
N GLN A 285 -3.87 23.76 -35.93
CA GLN A 285 -3.53 24.57 -34.76
C GLN A 285 -2.02 24.52 -34.48
N LEU A 286 -1.40 23.36 -34.67
CA LEU A 286 0.05 23.21 -34.53
C LEU A 286 0.79 24.08 -35.56
N TYR A 287 0.38 24.02 -36.83
CA TYR A 287 0.99 24.83 -37.90
C TYR A 287 0.76 26.33 -37.70
N ALA A 288 -0.42 26.74 -37.23
CA ALA A 288 -0.69 28.14 -36.90
C ALA A 288 0.23 28.67 -35.79
N ARG A 289 0.57 27.83 -34.81
CA ARG A 289 1.46 28.20 -33.69
C ARG A 289 2.94 28.20 -34.07
N LEU A 290 3.37 27.26 -34.91
CA LEU A 290 4.75 27.18 -35.41
C LEU A 290 5.07 28.32 -36.39
N GLY A 291 4.08 28.76 -37.17
CA GLY A 291 4.24 29.86 -38.11
C GLY A 291 5.32 29.58 -39.16
N LYS A 292 5.99 30.64 -39.62
CA LYS A 292 7.07 30.58 -40.62
C LYS A 292 8.49 30.55 -40.04
N ASP A 293 8.64 30.44 -38.72
CA ASP A 293 9.96 30.51 -38.09
C ASP A 293 10.62 29.13 -38.03
N ILE A 294 11.63 28.91 -38.87
CA ILE A 294 12.41 27.66 -38.97
C ILE A 294 12.96 27.20 -37.62
N THR A 295 13.35 28.14 -36.75
CA THR A 295 13.87 27.85 -35.40
C THR A 295 12.85 27.17 -34.50
N ASN A 296 11.57 27.56 -34.59
CA ASN A 296 10.50 26.98 -33.78
C ASN A 296 10.18 25.56 -34.24
N TRP A 297 10.23 25.31 -35.55
CA TRP A 297 10.13 23.96 -36.12
C TRP A 297 11.27 23.06 -35.67
N MET A 298 12.51 23.56 -35.67
CA MET A 298 13.68 22.81 -35.19
C MET A 298 13.58 22.49 -33.69
N SER A 299 13.11 23.44 -32.86
CA SER A 299 12.86 23.19 -31.43
C SER A 299 11.80 22.13 -31.23
N CYS A 300 10.67 22.22 -31.95
CA CYS A 300 9.59 21.26 -31.87
C CYS A 300 10.03 19.84 -32.27
N LEU A 301 10.83 19.70 -33.34
CA LEU A 301 11.39 18.40 -33.74
C LEU A 301 12.37 17.84 -32.70
N ASN A 302 13.13 18.68 -32.01
CA ASN A 302 14.00 18.25 -30.92
C ASN A 302 13.21 17.85 -29.67
N GLU A 303 12.21 18.63 -29.26
CA GLU A 303 11.28 18.29 -28.17
C GLU A 303 10.57 16.97 -28.44
N MET A 304 10.13 16.77 -29.68
CA MET A 304 9.63 15.50 -30.17
C MET A 304 10.67 14.39 -29.92
N LYS A 305 11.87 14.52 -30.47
CA LYS A 305 12.93 13.53 -30.31
C LYS A 305 13.23 13.20 -28.84
N ASP A 306 13.18 14.18 -27.95
CA ASP A 306 13.38 13.99 -26.51
C ASP A 306 12.19 13.29 -25.83
N ALA A 307 10.95 13.64 -26.20
CA ALA A 307 9.75 12.95 -25.71
C ALA A 307 9.76 11.46 -26.06
N ARG A 308 10.28 11.06 -27.23
CA ARG A 308 10.41 9.65 -27.63
C ARG A 308 11.23 8.81 -26.65
N LYS A 309 12.26 9.40 -26.02
CA LYS A 309 13.13 8.68 -25.07
C LYS A 309 12.38 8.19 -23.82
N THR A 310 11.23 8.79 -23.50
CA THR A 310 10.47 8.46 -22.28
C THR A 310 9.69 7.14 -22.37
N PHE A 311 9.27 6.73 -23.57
CA PHE A 311 8.46 5.52 -23.78
C PHE A 311 9.14 4.45 -24.67
N ASP A 312 10.33 4.74 -25.21
CA ASP A 312 11.14 3.79 -25.97
C ASP A 312 12.01 2.91 -25.05
N THR A 313 11.37 2.31 -24.03
CA THR A 313 11.99 1.35 -23.12
C THR A 313 11.58 -0.09 -23.50
N GLN A 314 12.48 -1.06 -23.27
CA GLN A 314 12.20 -2.48 -23.55
C GLN A 314 11.27 -3.12 -22.50
N GLU A 315 11.09 -2.45 -21.38
CA GLU A 315 10.19 -2.90 -20.31
C GLU A 315 8.74 -2.78 -20.77
N THR A 316 7.94 -3.78 -20.43
CA THR A 316 6.50 -3.83 -20.73
C THR A 316 5.63 -3.76 -19.48
N LEU A 317 6.25 -3.94 -18.30
CA LEU A 317 5.60 -4.01 -17.00
C LEU A 317 6.39 -3.14 -16.03
N LYS A 318 5.69 -2.24 -15.33
CA LYS A 318 6.28 -1.48 -14.22
C LYS A 318 5.66 -1.92 -12.90
N HIS A 319 6.49 -2.09 -11.88
CA HIS A 319 6.08 -2.64 -10.59
C HIS A 319 6.18 -1.54 -9.54
N PHE A 320 5.10 -1.33 -8.80
CA PHE A 320 5.03 -0.44 -7.64
C PHE A 320 4.62 -1.31 -6.46
N GLY A 321 5.61 -1.97 -5.86
CA GLY A 321 5.37 -3.01 -4.85
C GLY A 321 4.37 -4.07 -5.32
N PRO A 322 3.20 -4.22 -4.69
CA PRO A 322 2.17 -5.17 -5.10
C PRO A 322 1.40 -4.74 -6.36
N ILE A 323 1.47 -3.48 -6.80
CA ILE A 323 0.75 -2.98 -7.99
C ILE A 323 1.63 -3.20 -9.21
N THR A 324 1.14 -3.94 -10.21
CA THR A 324 1.85 -4.13 -11.49
C THR A 324 1.07 -3.44 -12.60
N ILE A 325 1.73 -2.54 -13.33
CA ILE A 325 1.15 -1.79 -14.44
C ILE A 325 1.70 -2.34 -15.76
N ASP A 326 0.82 -2.93 -16.57
CA ASP A 326 1.10 -3.36 -17.94
C ASP A 326 0.75 -2.27 -18.94
N TYR A 327 1.77 -1.78 -19.65
CA TYR A 327 1.65 -0.71 -20.65
C TYR A 327 1.99 -1.15 -22.07
N ASN A 328 2.28 -2.44 -22.32
CA ASN A 328 2.72 -2.96 -23.62
C ASN A 328 1.78 -2.55 -24.78
N LYS A 329 0.48 -2.72 -24.57
CA LYS A 329 -0.55 -2.42 -25.57
C LYS A 329 -0.63 -0.93 -25.89
N VAL A 330 -0.46 -0.09 -24.88
CA VAL A 330 -0.50 1.37 -25.04
C VAL A 330 0.79 1.87 -25.66
N GLN A 331 1.95 1.38 -25.23
CA GLN A 331 3.25 1.70 -25.80
C GLN A 331 3.26 1.53 -27.32
N THR A 332 2.85 0.35 -27.83
CA THR A 332 2.82 0.09 -29.28
C THR A 332 1.96 1.12 -30.02
N LYS A 333 0.79 1.49 -29.47
CA LYS A 333 -0.13 2.44 -30.09
C LYS A 333 0.35 3.89 -29.99
N VAL A 334 0.90 4.30 -28.86
CA VAL A 334 1.52 5.62 -28.66
C VAL A 334 2.66 5.78 -29.65
N THR A 335 3.58 4.81 -29.72
CA THR A 335 4.72 4.83 -30.66
C THR A 335 4.25 4.94 -32.11
N MET A 336 3.26 4.15 -32.54
CA MET A 336 2.71 4.24 -33.90
C MET A 336 2.11 5.62 -34.21
N LYS A 337 1.37 6.21 -33.26
CA LYS A 337 0.77 7.54 -33.45
C LYS A 337 1.81 8.64 -33.45
N TYR A 338 2.78 8.53 -32.57
CA TYR A 338 3.91 9.41 -32.49
C TYR A 338 4.72 9.40 -33.79
N ASP A 339 5.02 8.23 -34.36
CA ASP A 339 5.72 8.09 -35.64
C ASP A 339 4.92 8.70 -36.81
N SER A 340 3.59 8.56 -36.80
CA SER A 340 2.72 9.22 -37.78
C SER A 340 2.85 10.74 -37.72
N TRP A 341 2.77 11.32 -36.51
CA TRP A 341 2.92 12.76 -36.28
C TRP A 341 4.31 13.27 -36.66
N HIS A 342 5.36 12.56 -36.25
CA HIS A 342 6.73 12.91 -36.55
C HIS A 342 6.96 12.93 -38.08
N LYS A 343 6.46 11.93 -38.81
CA LYS A 343 6.55 11.88 -40.27
C LYS A 343 5.79 13.03 -40.93
N GLU A 344 4.61 13.37 -40.43
CA GLU A 344 3.78 14.46 -40.96
C GLU A 344 4.42 15.84 -40.74
N ILE A 345 4.88 16.12 -39.52
CA ILE A 345 5.59 17.37 -39.16
C ILE A 345 6.88 17.49 -39.97
N LEU A 346 7.66 16.42 -40.06
CA LEU A 346 8.91 16.41 -40.84
C LEU A 346 8.63 16.65 -42.33
N SER A 347 7.56 16.05 -42.88
CA SER A 347 7.16 16.29 -44.27
C SER A 347 6.79 17.75 -44.51
N LYS A 348 6.04 18.38 -43.59
CA LYS A 348 5.66 19.79 -43.71
C LYS A 348 6.84 20.73 -43.56
N PHE A 349 7.68 20.49 -42.56
CA PHE A 349 8.94 21.22 -42.38
C PHE A 349 9.80 21.14 -43.65
N GLY A 350 9.96 19.94 -44.22
CA GLY A 350 10.69 19.73 -45.47
C GLY A 350 10.10 20.51 -46.65
N THR A 351 8.77 20.54 -46.79
CA THR A 351 8.12 21.34 -47.85
C THR A 351 8.31 22.84 -47.65
N MET A 352 8.25 23.32 -46.40
CA MET A 352 8.39 24.73 -46.08
C MET A 352 9.84 25.19 -46.29
N LEU A 353 10.82 24.43 -45.77
CA LEU A 353 12.24 24.69 -45.97
C LEU A 353 12.61 24.66 -47.46
N SER A 354 12.05 23.70 -48.23
CA SER A 354 12.26 23.64 -49.67
C SER A 354 11.71 24.89 -50.38
N GLN A 355 10.54 25.38 -49.97
CA GLN A 355 9.95 26.58 -50.53
C GLN A 355 10.77 27.83 -50.18
N ASP A 356 11.13 28.00 -48.90
CA ASP A 356 11.96 29.11 -48.43
C ASP A 356 13.34 29.10 -49.14
N MET A 357 13.94 27.93 -49.32
CA MET A 357 15.20 27.78 -50.06
C MET A 357 15.05 28.09 -51.56
N HIS A 358 13.93 27.73 -52.19
CA HIS A 358 13.64 28.10 -53.58
C HIS A 358 13.42 29.61 -53.73
N GLU A 359 12.67 30.24 -52.83
CA GLU A 359 12.45 31.69 -52.80
C GLU A 359 13.77 32.43 -52.54
N PHE A 360 14.58 31.96 -51.59
CA PHE A 360 15.91 32.49 -51.32
C PHE A 360 16.83 32.38 -52.54
N HIS A 361 16.92 31.21 -53.17
CA HIS A 361 17.70 31.01 -54.39
C HIS A 361 17.21 31.92 -55.53
N ALA A 362 15.90 32.06 -55.71
CA ALA A 362 15.32 32.97 -56.71
C ALA A 362 15.68 34.44 -56.42
N HIS A 363 15.66 34.86 -55.15
CA HIS A 363 16.09 36.20 -54.74
C HIS A 363 17.58 36.45 -54.99
N VAL A 364 18.44 35.50 -54.65
CA VAL A 364 19.89 35.59 -54.88
C VAL A 364 20.21 35.56 -56.38
N SER A 365 19.55 34.69 -57.14
CA SER A 365 19.69 34.58 -58.59
C SER A 365 19.24 35.86 -59.30
N LYS A 366 18.10 36.43 -58.89
CA LYS A 366 17.63 37.73 -59.39
C LYS A 366 18.61 38.85 -59.03
N ALA A 367 19.06 38.93 -57.78
CA ALA A 367 20.04 39.93 -57.36
C ALA A 367 21.36 39.83 -58.13
N ARG A 368 21.81 38.61 -58.44
CA ARG A 368 22.95 38.36 -59.31
C ARG A 368 22.70 38.85 -60.74
N THR A 369 21.54 38.52 -61.32
CA THR A 369 21.18 38.96 -62.67
C THR A 369 21.09 40.49 -62.77
N ASP A 370 20.50 41.13 -61.76
CA ASP A 370 20.38 42.58 -61.67
C ASP A 370 21.78 43.23 -61.56
N LEU A 371 22.70 42.66 -60.78
CA LEU A 371 24.10 43.10 -60.73
C LEU A 371 24.83 42.91 -62.06
N GLU A 372 24.66 41.78 -62.72
CA GLU A 372 25.27 41.48 -64.03
C GLU A 372 24.72 42.42 -65.13
N SER A 373 23.47 42.87 -65.01
CA SER A 373 22.84 43.82 -65.95
C SER A 373 23.32 45.27 -65.78
N GLN A 374 23.85 45.62 -64.61
CA GLN A 374 24.47 46.92 -64.37
C GLN A 374 25.92 46.91 -64.89
N SER A 375 26.09 47.30 -66.15
CA SER A 375 27.41 47.40 -66.77
C SER A 375 28.25 48.51 -66.10
N LEU A 376 29.55 48.27 -65.98
CA LEU A 376 30.52 49.22 -65.43
C LEU A 376 30.79 50.43 -66.35
N GLU A 377 30.22 50.44 -67.56
CA GLU A 377 30.28 51.56 -68.50
C GLU A 377 29.23 52.63 -68.14
N ALA A 378 29.35 53.19 -66.93
CA ALA A 378 28.49 54.28 -66.51
C ALA A 378 28.84 55.56 -67.30
N SER A 379 27.97 55.96 -68.23
CA SER A 379 28.16 57.17 -69.03
C SER A 379 27.82 58.44 -68.23
N THR A 380 27.11 58.30 -67.10
CA THR A 380 26.69 59.41 -66.23
C THR A 380 27.03 59.17 -64.75
N THR A 381 27.33 60.25 -64.02
CA THR A 381 27.61 60.22 -62.57
C THR A 381 26.42 59.74 -61.74
N ALA A 382 25.19 59.95 -62.23
CA ALA A 382 23.96 59.48 -61.60
C ALA A 382 23.82 57.94 -61.66
N GLU A 383 24.18 57.32 -62.79
CA GLU A 383 24.19 55.86 -62.94
C GLU A 383 25.25 55.22 -62.04
N ALA A 384 26.45 55.80 -61.96
CA ALA A 384 27.51 55.32 -61.08
C ALA A 384 27.11 55.35 -59.58
N VAL A 385 26.44 56.42 -59.13
CA VAL A 385 25.92 56.52 -57.74
C VAL A 385 24.79 55.52 -57.50
N GLY A 386 23.94 55.26 -58.49
CA GLY A 386 22.89 54.23 -58.44
C GLY A 386 23.45 52.81 -58.22
N VAL A 387 24.50 52.46 -58.97
CA VAL A 387 25.20 51.17 -58.82
C VAL A 387 25.83 51.03 -57.43
N ILE A 388 26.53 52.05 -56.95
CA ILE A 388 27.16 52.03 -55.61
C ILE A 388 26.10 51.86 -54.51
N THR A 389 24.97 52.55 -54.62
CA THR A 389 23.86 52.46 -53.66
C THR A 389 23.24 51.07 -53.67
N TYR A 390 23.06 50.47 -54.85
CA TYR A 390 22.54 49.11 -54.99
C TYR A 390 23.50 48.06 -54.42
N VAL A 391 24.81 48.16 -54.70
CA VAL A 391 25.85 47.28 -54.14
C VAL A 391 25.91 47.39 -52.62
N GLN A 392 25.79 48.59 -52.05
CA GLN A 392 25.73 48.76 -50.59
C GLN A 392 24.47 48.14 -49.98
N ALA A 393 23.32 48.27 -50.64
CA ALA A 393 22.08 47.63 -50.22
C ALA A 393 22.19 46.10 -50.28
N LEU A 394 22.81 45.55 -51.33
CA LEU A 394 23.09 44.12 -51.47
C LEU A 394 24.06 43.62 -50.41
N LYS A 395 25.12 44.38 -50.08
CA LYS A 395 26.06 44.02 -49.01
C LYS A 395 25.38 43.92 -47.64
N ARG A 396 24.37 44.76 -47.37
CA ARG A 396 23.54 44.64 -46.16
C ARG A 396 22.63 43.40 -46.20
N LYS A 397 22.01 43.11 -47.35
CA LYS A 397 21.17 41.91 -47.54
C LYS A 397 21.99 40.62 -47.45
N MET A 398 23.21 40.60 -47.99
CA MET A 398 24.14 39.47 -47.92
C MET A 398 24.43 39.05 -46.48
N LYS A 399 24.56 40.01 -45.55
CA LYS A 399 24.76 39.73 -44.13
C LYS A 399 23.54 39.08 -43.46
N ASN A 400 22.34 39.34 -43.98
CA ASN A 400 21.12 38.67 -43.52
C ASN A 400 20.97 37.29 -44.16
N TRP A 401 21.34 37.15 -45.44
CA TRP A 401 21.38 35.87 -46.15
C TRP A 401 22.38 34.90 -45.52
N GLU A 402 23.55 35.38 -45.11
CA GLU A 402 24.56 34.59 -44.39
C GLU A 402 24.01 34.04 -43.07
N LYS A 403 23.17 34.81 -42.36
CA LYS A 403 22.48 34.34 -41.15
C LYS A 403 21.41 33.29 -41.44
N GLN A 404 20.62 33.46 -42.50
CA GLN A 404 19.61 32.46 -42.91
C GLN A 404 20.28 31.14 -43.30
N VAL A 405 21.34 31.19 -44.12
CA VAL A 405 22.09 30.00 -44.52
C VAL A 405 22.75 29.30 -43.31
N SER A 406 23.19 30.06 -42.30
CA SER A 406 23.75 29.48 -41.07
C SER A 406 22.71 28.82 -40.14
N LEU A 407 21.41 29.04 -40.37
CA LEU A 407 20.32 28.40 -39.63
C LEU A 407 19.82 27.13 -40.33
N ASP A 408 20.01 27.03 -41.64
CA ASP A 408 19.58 25.90 -42.47
C ASP A 408 20.62 24.76 -42.54
N LEU A 409 21.87 25.04 -42.15
CA LEU A 409 23.02 24.11 -42.03
C LEU A 409 23.25 23.72 -40.56
#